data_AF-N0BCV6-F1
#
_entry.id   AF-N0BCV6-F1
#
_cell.length_a   1.000
_cell.length_b   1.000
_cell.length_c   1.000
_cell.angle_alpha   90.00
_cell.angle_beta   90.00
_cell.angle_gamma   90.00
#
_symmetry.space_group_name_H-M   'P 1'
#
loop_
_entity.id
_entity.type
_entity.pdbx_description
1 polymer ?
#
loop_
_entity_poly.entity_id
_entity_poly.type
_entity_poly.pdbx_seq_one_letter_code
_entity_poly.pdbx_strand_id
1 'polypeptide(L)' 'MAAKDLGLAVLAVFSAVMLAYKWLSLYDMVDMGVIFFAGLLSFSIVALILRR' A
#
# COMPACT_ATOMS: atom_id res chain seq x y z
N MET A 1 -10.99 8.02 16.44
CA MET A 1 -10.41 8.27 15.10
C MET A 1 -11.48 8.82 14.20
N ALA A 2 -11.17 9.85 13.43
CA ALA A 2 -12.13 10.35 12.44
C ALA A 2 -12.22 9.33 11.30
N ALA A 3 -13.42 9.11 10.74
CA ALA A 3 -13.60 8.27 9.55
C ALA A 3 -12.68 8.70 8.38
N LYS A 4 -12.29 9.99 8.36
CA LYS A 4 -11.32 10.56 7.44
C LYS A 4 -9.92 9.93 7.55
N ASP A 5 -9.43 9.67 8.76
CA ASP A 5 -8.09 9.10 8.97
C ASP A 5 -8.03 7.65 8.47
N LEU A 6 -9.11 6.90 8.69
CA LEU A 6 -9.29 5.55 8.17
C LEU A 6 -9.38 5.54 6.64
N GLY A 7 -10.09 6.49 6.05
CA GLY A 7 -10.18 6.64 4.59
C GLY A 7 -8.82 6.93 3.94
N LEU A 8 -8.04 7.85 4.53
CA LEU A 8 -6.68 8.16 4.06
C LEU A 8 -5.73 6.98 4.22
N ALA A 9 -5.87 6.21 5.30
CA ALA A 9 -5.12 4.99 5.54
C ALA A 9 -5.36 3.93 4.45
N VAL A 10 -6.63 3.65 4.12
CA VAL A 10 -6.98 2.72 3.04
C VAL A 10 -6.45 3.20 1.70
N LEU A 11 -6.59 4.51 1.42
CA LEU A 11 -6.10 5.11 0.18
C LEU A 11 -4.58 4.96 0.03
N ALA A 12 -3.82 5.13 1.12
CA ALA A 12 -2.36 5.00 1.12
C ALA A 12 -1.92 3.57 0.78
N VAL A 13 -2.56 2.56 1.38
CA VAL A 13 -2.27 1.14 1.09
C VAL A 13 -2.60 0.81 -0.36
N PHE A 14 -3.77 1.23 -0.86
CA PHE A 14 -4.16 1.02 -2.25
C PHE A 14 -3.19 1.67 -3.24
N SER A 15 -2.74 2.88 -2.93
CA SER A 15 -1.80 3.63 -3.76
C SER A 15 -0.45 2.92 -3.88
N ALA A 16 0.04 2.37 -2.77
CA ALA A 16 1.29 1.62 -2.76
C ALA A 16 1.22 0.32 -3.59
N VAL A 17 0.12 -0.43 -3.47
CA VAL A 17 -0.12 -1.64 -4.26
C VAL A 17 -0.19 -1.33 -5.76
N MET A 18 -0.94 -0.29 -6.13
CA MET A 18 -1.06 0.14 -7.53
C MET A 18 0.27 0.65 -8.09
N LEU A 19 1.05 1.37 -7.30
CA LEU A 19 2.37 1.85 -7.70
C LEU A 19 3.32 0.68 -7.95
N ALA A 20 3.37 -0.29 -7.04
CA ALA A 20 4.19 -1.49 -7.19
C ALA A 20 3.80 -2.28 -8.46
N TYR A 21 2.50 -2.50 -8.67
CA TYR A 21 2.00 -3.14 -9.88
C TYR A 21 2.42 -2.37 -11.13
N LYS A 22 2.21 -1.05 -11.14
CA LYS A 22 2.48 -0.26 -12.34
C LYS A 22 3.97 -0.18 -12.64
N TRP A 23 4.80 -0.10 -11.62
CA TRP A 23 6.26 -0.14 -11.76
C TRP A 23 6.73 -1.46 -12.37
N LEU A 24 6.29 -2.58 -11.82
CA LEU A 24 6.66 -3.91 -12.33
C LEU A 24 6.13 -4.16 -13.74
N SER A 25 4.93 -3.67 -14.04
CA SER A 25 4.32 -3.75 -15.38
C SER A 25 5.11 -2.97 -16.44
N LEU A 26 5.83 -1.91 -16.09
CA LEU A 26 6.67 -1.18 -17.06
C LEU A 26 7.87 -2.01 -17.54
N TYR A 27 8.31 -2.98 -16.75
CA TYR A 27 9.45 -3.83 -17.07
C TYR A 27 9.07 -5.28 -17.39
N ASP A 28 7.77 -5.56 -17.54
CA ASP A 28 7.22 -6.91 -17.76
C ASP A 28 7.64 -7.93 -16.68
N MET A 29 7.87 -7.45 -15.46
CA MET A 29 8.33 -8.23 -14.30
C MET A 29 7.25 -8.29 -13.21
N VAL A 30 5.98 -8.48 -13.60
CA VAL A 30 4.86 -8.50 -12.64
C VAL A 30 4.98 -9.71 -11.70
N ASP A 31 5.39 -9.44 -10.47
CA ASP A 31 5.49 -10.43 -9.40
C ASP A 31 4.45 -10.14 -8.30
N MET A 32 3.52 -11.07 -8.11
CA MET A 32 2.45 -10.93 -7.12
C MET A 32 2.99 -10.92 -5.68
N GLY A 33 4.10 -11.60 -5.40
CA GLY A 33 4.74 -11.59 -4.10
C GLY A 33 5.27 -10.20 -3.76
N VAL A 34 5.97 -9.55 -4.70
CA VAL A 34 6.48 -8.17 -4.51
C VAL A 34 5.34 -7.19 -4.25
N ILE A 35 4.26 -7.28 -5.02
CA ILE A 35 3.08 -6.41 -4.86
C ILE A 35 2.40 -6.65 -3.50
N PHE A 36 2.27 -7.91 -3.08
CA PHE A 36 1.68 -8.27 -1.79
C PHE A 36 2.51 -7.74 -0.61
N PHE A 37 3.83 -7.93 -0.65
CA PHE A 37 4.73 -7.41 0.39
C PHE A 37 4.78 -5.88 0.43
N ALA A 38 4.70 -5.20 -0.72
CA ALA A 38 4.58 -3.74 -0.78
C ALA A 38 3.29 -3.23 -0.12
N GLY A 39 2.17 -3.93 -0.33
CA GLY A 39 0.91 -3.68 0.34
C GLY A 39 0.99 -3.88 1.86
N LEU A 40 1.55 -5.00 2.31
CA LEU A 40 1.77 -5.30 3.73
C LEU A 40 2.67 -4.28 4.43
N LEU A 41 3.74 -3.84 3.76
CA LEU A 41 4.64 -2.83 4.29
C LEU A 41 3.90 -1.50 4.49
N SER A 42 3.17 -1.04 3.45
CA SER A 42 2.42 0.20 3.55
C SER A 42 1.31 0.12 4.59
N PHE A 43 0.61 -1.00 4.67
CA PHE A 43 -0.35 -1.25 5.73
C PHE A 43 0.28 -1.18 7.12
N SER A 44 1.47 -1.77 7.29
CA SER A 44 2.19 -1.76 8.57
C SER A 44 2.60 -0.34 8.98
N ILE A 45 3.09 0.47 8.04
CA ILE A 45 3.44 1.88 8.28
C ILE A 45 2.20 2.68 8.66
N VAL A 46 1.12 2.55 7.90
CA VAL A 46 -0.15 3.24 8.14
C VAL A 46 -0.73 2.83 9.50
N ALA A 47 -0.72 1.55 9.84
CA ALA A 47 -1.16 1.04 11.13
C ALA A 47 -0.29 1.58 12.28
N LEU A 48 1.02 1.71 12.09
CA LEU A 48 1.92 2.31 13.07
C LEU A 48 1.62 3.80 13.27
N ILE A 49 1.34 4.54 12.21
CA ILE A 49 0.95 5.96 12.26
C ILE A 49 -0.38 6.12 12.99
N LEU A 50 -1.36 5.28 12.68
CA LEU A 50 -2.68 5.29 13.34
C LEU A 50 -2.61 4.88 14.82
N ARG A 51 -1.63 4.07 15.23
CA ARG A 51 -1.49 3.64 16.63
C ARG A 51 -1.02 4.78 17.57
N ARG A 52 -0.42 5.84 17.03
CA ARG A 52 -0.08 7.06 17.79
C ARG A 52 -1.30 7.96 17.97
#